data_AF-A0A6J5JYA4-F1
#
_entry.id   AF-A0A6J5JYA4-F1
#
_cell.length_a   1.000
_cell.length_b   1.000
_cell.length_c   1.000
_cell.angle_alpha   90.00
_cell.angle_beta   90.00
_cell.angle_gamma   90.00
#
_symmetry.space_group_name_H-M   'P 1'
#
loop_
_entity.id
_entity.type
_entity.pdbx_description
1 polymer ?
#
loop_
_entity_poly.entity_id
_entity_poly.type
_entity_poly.pdbx_seq_one_letter_code
_entity_poly.pdbx_strand_id
1 'polypeptide(L)'
;MAAGNEIRSTLRRSRQKLRHLIETGFLDGRVLKSPSGRSFLVAQRSNVLSAASRLNSSLSLRSASQQLCISKRRLRLLLDVNLIHHDPRCRVDRGNWMVPRDEIDRLSNLSIDEDYIVNENETWTMAHVLRHLCRANDTFLVVMRAVLSGQLRCVGRAIGMRGICAFLVDKAETKWVIANAGRLPSDGLTAEAVARRLAIKEEVAYHLIRSGILGSAKYRQNGRMLQLVSEANLHEFEERYVSLVSIAMRHATSTQAALSWLGKGGTHPVTGPSIDGSRQYFFLRSDISAGLSTTSTCLQGHLFDVDSDAAGPLRTTTEHVK
;
A
#
# COMPACT_ATOMS: atom_id res chain seq x y z
N MET A 1 2.33 9.02 29.26
CA MET A 1 1.69 7.71 29.01
C MET A 1 0.18 7.88 29.09
N ALA A 2 -0.57 7.36 28.12
CA ALA A 2 -2.03 7.27 28.17
C ALA A 2 -2.44 5.92 28.78
N ALA A 3 -3.37 5.96 29.73
CA ALA A 3 -3.93 4.76 30.35
C ALA A 3 -5.15 4.23 29.56
N GLY A 4 -5.53 2.97 29.79
CA GLY A 4 -6.56 2.29 28.99
C GLY A 4 -7.90 3.03 28.83
N ASN A 5 -8.34 3.84 29.80
CA ASN A 5 -9.54 4.66 29.65
C ASN A 5 -9.34 5.86 28.72
N GLU A 6 -8.18 6.52 28.80
CA GLU A 6 -7.78 7.61 27.91
C GLU A 6 -7.63 7.11 26.46
N ILE A 7 -6.96 5.96 26.28
CA ILE A 7 -6.82 5.31 24.96
C ILE A 7 -8.21 5.00 24.37
N ARG A 8 -9.14 4.52 25.21
CA ARG A 8 -10.51 4.18 24.81
C ARG A 8 -11.31 5.40 24.37
N SER A 9 -11.22 6.51 25.09
CA SER A 9 -11.92 7.75 24.71
C SER A 9 -11.36 8.32 23.42
N THR A 10 -10.03 8.31 23.24
CA THR A 10 -9.39 8.88 22.05
C THR A 10 -9.66 8.04 20.81
N LEU A 11 -9.50 6.71 20.88
CA LEU A 11 -9.69 5.84 19.73
C LEU A 11 -11.15 5.43 19.49
N ARG A 12 -12.05 5.64 20.47
CA ARG A 12 -13.47 5.27 20.42
C ARG A 12 -13.68 3.81 20.01
N ARG A 13 -12.95 2.90 20.67
CA ARG A 13 -12.99 1.44 20.45
C ARG A 13 -13.15 0.65 21.75
N SER A 14 -13.62 -0.59 21.66
CA SER A 14 -13.73 -1.48 22.83
C SER A 14 -12.35 -1.91 23.34
N ARG A 15 -12.24 -2.32 24.61
CA ARG A 15 -10.97 -2.81 25.19
C ARG A 15 -10.39 -4.01 24.44
N GLN A 16 -11.25 -4.92 23.98
CA GLN A 16 -10.84 -6.06 23.16
C GLN A 16 -10.22 -5.60 21.84
N LYS A 17 -10.83 -4.62 21.17
CA LYS A 17 -10.30 -4.04 19.93
C LYS A 17 -8.97 -3.32 20.16
N LEU A 18 -8.84 -2.58 21.26
CA LEU A 18 -7.57 -1.92 21.61
C LEU A 18 -6.44 -2.92 21.84
N ARG A 19 -6.71 -4.03 22.55
CA ARG A 19 -5.74 -5.12 22.73
C ARG A 19 -5.31 -5.67 21.36
N HIS A 20 -6.26 -5.93 20.48
CA HIS A 20 -5.96 -6.41 19.12
C HIS A 20 -5.09 -5.43 18.33
N LEU A 21 -5.38 -4.12 18.39
CA LEU A 21 -4.57 -3.11 17.72
C LEU A 21 -3.13 -3.09 18.24
N ILE A 22 -2.92 -3.40 19.53
CA ILE A 22 -1.58 -3.55 20.11
C ILE A 22 -0.92 -4.85 19.62
N GLU A 23 -1.65 -5.98 19.67
CA GLU A 23 -1.14 -7.28 19.23
C GLU A 23 -0.74 -7.30 17.75
N THR A 24 -1.42 -6.53 16.90
CA THR A 24 -1.13 -6.39 15.47
C THR A 24 -0.09 -5.32 15.15
N GLY A 25 0.42 -4.60 16.15
CA GLY A 25 1.37 -3.50 15.94
C GLY A 25 0.75 -2.26 15.29
N PHE A 26 -0.58 -2.19 15.13
CA PHE A 26 -1.24 -0.98 14.65
C PHE A 26 -1.16 0.15 15.68
N LEU A 27 -1.34 -0.17 16.96
CA LEU A 27 -1.17 0.75 18.08
C LEU A 27 0.06 0.33 18.89
N ASP A 28 1.08 1.17 18.95
CA ASP A 28 2.22 0.92 19.80
C ASP A 28 1.89 1.20 21.28
N GLY A 29 1.64 0.11 21.99
CA GLY A 29 1.31 0.07 23.40
C GLY A 29 1.66 -1.28 24.01
N ARG A 30 1.39 -1.43 25.31
CA ARG A 30 1.63 -2.66 26.06
C ARG A 30 0.39 -3.06 26.85
N VAL A 31 0.21 -4.37 26.95
CA VAL A 31 -0.74 -4.98 27.88
C VAL A 31 0.04 -5.38 29.13
N LEU A 32 -0.16 -4.65 30.23
CA LEU A 32 0.41 -4.99 31.53
C LEU A 32 -0.57 -5.88 32.31
N LYS A 33 -0.06 -6.73 33.20
CA LYS A 33 -0.86 -7.48 34.16
C LYS A 33 -0.51 -7.01 35.58
N SER A 34 -1.51 -6.81 36.44
CA SER A 34 -1.26 -6.62 37.87
C SER A 34 -0.87 -7.95 38.53
N PRO A 35 -0.30 -7.91 39.76
CA PRO A 35 -0.11 -9.10 40.58
C PRO A 35 -1.41 -9.91 40.80
N SER A 36 -2.57 -9.24 40.79
CA SER A 36 -3.91 -9.86 40.87
C SER A 36 -4.46 -10.38 39.54
N GLY A 37 -3.68 -10.35 38.45
CA GLY A 37 -4.06 -10.87 37.13
C GLY A 37 -4.86 -9.91 36.23
N ARG A 38 -5.19 -8.71 36.69
CA ARG A 38 -5.96 -7.72 35.90
C ARG A 38 -5.09 -7.11 34.81
N SER A 39 -5.63 -7.05 33.58
CA SER A 39 -4.92 -6.46 32.44
C SER A 39 -5.15 -4.96 32.30
N PHE A 40 -4.09 -4.21 32.04
CA PHE A 40 -4.10 -2.77 31.78
C PHE A 40 -3.45 -2.47 30.44
N LEU A 41 -4.03 -1.53 29.70
CA LEU A 41 -3.48 -1.05 28.44
C LEU A 41 -2.77 0.27 28.70
N VAL A 42 -1.54 0.41 28.22
CA VAL A 42 -0.76 1.64 28.27
C VAL A 42 -0.06 1.88 26.95
N ALA A 43 -0.07 3.12 26.49
CA ALA A 43 0.59 3.54 25.25
C ALA A 43 1.11 4.96 25.39
N GLN A 44 2.07 5.37 24.56
CA GLN A 44 2.45 6.78 24.49
C GLN A 44 1.32 7.60 23.86
N ARG A 45 1.14 8.84 24.30
CA ARG A 45 0.06 9.72 23.78
C ARG A 45 0.22 9.98 22.29
N SER A 46 1.45 10.20 21.83
CA SER A 46 1.84 10.31 20.41
C SER A 46 1.34 9.11 19.60
N ASN A 47 1.63 7.89 20.07
CA ASN A 47 1.20 6.65 19.41
C ASN A 47 -0.32 6.52 19.33
N VAL A 48 -1.02 6.92 20.40
CA VAL A 48 -2.50 6.93 20.43
C VAL A 48 -3.05 7.94 19.42
N LEU A 49 -2.49 9.14 19.34
CA LEU A 49 -2.92 10.16 18.38
C LEU A 49 -2.63 9.75 16.92
N SER A 50 -1.46 9.16 16.65
CA SER A 50 -1.13 8.60 15.33
C SER A 50 -2.09 7.49 14.92
N ALA A 51 -2.38 6.55 15.82
CA ALA A 51 -3.38 5.51 15.59
C ALA A 51 -4.79 6.10 15.37
N ALA A 52 -5.16 7.14 16.11
CA ALA A 52 -6.44 7.84 15.94
C ALA A 52 -6.55 8.47 14.55
N SER A 53 -5.50 9.17 14.11
CA SER A 53 -5.43 9.79 12.79
C SER A 53 -5.63 8.75 11.68
N ARG A 54 -4.88 7.64 11.73
CA ARG A 54 -5.01 6.52 10.76
C ARG A 54 -6.40 5.86 10.77
N LEU A 55 -7.03 5.73 11.94
CA LEU A 55 -8.40 5.20 12.03
C LEU A 55 -9.43 6.17 11.47
N ASN A 56 -9.23 7.48 11.66
CA ASN A 56 -10.13 8.52 11.16
C ASN A 56 -10.01 8.70 9.64
N SER A 57 -8.83 8.44 9.05
CA SER A 57 -8.61 8.43 7.61
C SER A 57 -8.98 7.10 6.93
N SER A 58 -9.60 6.17 7.66
CA SER A 58 -9.99 4.86 7.14
C SER A 58 -11.50 4.61 7.21
N LEU A 59 -12.01 3.83 6.26
CA LEU A 59 -13.41 3.45 6.13
C LEU A 59 -13.62 1.99 6.53
N SER A 60 -14.80 1.71 7.08
CA SER A 60 -15.24 0.32 7.24
C SER A 60 -15.53 -0.31 5.88
N LEU A 61 -15.43 -1.64 5.78
CA LEU A 61 -15.82 -2.39 4.58
C LEU A 61 -17.25 -2.04 4.11
N ARG A 62 -18.18 -1.77 5.04
CA ARG A 62 -19.55 -1.37 4.71
C ARG A 62 -19.56 0.01 4.06
N SER A 63 -18.96 1.01 4.69
CA SER A 63 -18.93 2.39 4.19
C SER A 63 -18.23 2.47 2.83
N ALA A 64 -17.08 1.81 2.70
CA ALA A 64 -16.35 1.71 1.44
C ALA A 64 -17.18 1.03 0.33
N SER A 65 -17.87 -0.07 0.65
CA SER A 65 -18.74 -0.76 -0.33
C SER A 65 -19.90 0.11 -0.82
N GLN A 66 -20.46 0.93 0.07
CA GLN A 66 -21.53 1.88 -0.27
C GLN A 66 -21.03 3.01 -1.16
N GLN A 67 -19.84 3.56 -0.86
CA GLN A 67 -19.24 4.61 -1.69
C GLN A 67 -18.88 4.11 -3.09
N LEU A 68 -18.23 2.94 -3.19
CA LEU A 68 -17.88 2.34 -4.48
C LEU A 68 -19.06 1.73 -5.24
N CYS A 69 -20.22 1.61 -4.59
CA CYS A 69 -21.42 0.99 -5.15
C CYS A 69 -21.19 -0.48 -5.60
N ILE A 70 -20.34 -1.22 -4.89
CA ILE A 70 -20.10 -2.67 -5.10
C ILE A 70 -20.42 -3.46 -3.84
N SER A 71 -20.64 -4.76 -3.96
CA SER A 71 -20.91 -5.59 -2.77
C SER A 71 -19.67 -5.70 -1.86
N LYS A 72 -19.89 -5.85 -0.55
CA LYS A 72 -18.81 -6.14 0.43
C LYS A 72 -17.94 -7.34 0.03
N ARG A 73 -18.55 -8.35 -0.62
CA ARG A 73 -17.83 -9.52 -1.15
C ARG A 73 -16.84 -9.13 -2.24
N ARG A 74 -17.26 -8.31 -3.21
CA ARG A 74 -16.40 -7.84 -4.30
C ARG A 74 -15.30 -6.90 -3.81
N LEU A 75 -15.63 -5.99 -2.91
CA LEU A 75 -14.63 -5.14 -2.27
C LEU A 75 -13.56 -5.99 -1.54
N ARG A 76 -13.98 -7.04 -0.84
CA ARG A 76 -13.03 -7.96 -0.21
C ARG A 76 -12.12 -8.66 -1.22
N LEU A 77 -12.64 -9.08 -2.37
CA LEU A 77 -11.79 -9.67 -3.41
C LEU A 77 -10.70 -8.70 -3.88
N LEU A 78 -11.03 -7.42 -4.07
CA LEU A 78 -10.05 -6.40 -4.45
C LEU A 78 -8.97 -6.21 -3.38
N LEU A 79 -9.36 -6.23 -2.10
CA LEU A 79 -8.43 -6.15 -0.98
C LEU A 79 -7.55 -7.41 -0.87
N ASP A 80 -8.14 -8.59 -1.04
CA ASP A 80 -7.44 -9.88 -0.95
C ASP A 80 -6.35 -10.03 -2.03
N VAL A 81 -6.55 -9.41 -3.21
CA VAL A 81 -5.56 -9.39 -4.30
C VAL A 81 -4.77 -8.08 -4.38
N ASN A 82 -4.94 -7.18 -3.40
CA ASN A 82 -4.27 -5.87 -3.30
C ASN A 82 -4.42 -5.00 -4.55
N LEU A 83 -5.59 -5.04 -5.17
CA LEU A 83 -6.02 -4.00 -6.12
C LEU A 83 -6.50 -2.74 -5.41
N ILE A 84 -6.84 -2.89 -4.13
CA ILE A 84 -7.06 -1.79 -3.21
C ILE A 84 -6.09 -2.01 -2.06
N HIS A 85 -5.21 -1.05 -1.82
CA HIS A 85 -4.24 -1.18 -0.75
C HIS A 85 -4.91 -1.04 0.61
N HIS A 86 -4.34 -1.72 1.59
CA HIS A 86 -4.73 -1.60 2.99
C HIS A 86 -3.50 -1.82 3.86
N ASP A 87 -3.50 -1.27 5.06
CA ASP A 87 -2.47 -1.62 6.05
C ASP A 87 -2.76 -3.05 6.55
N PRO A 88 -1.89 -4.04 6.30
CA PRO A 88 -2.12 -5.42 6.72
C PRO A 88 -2.21 -5.55 8.25
N ARG A 89 -1.64 -4.60 9.01
CA ARG A 89 -1.78 -4.51 10.48
C ARG A 89 -3.21 -4.18 10.90
N CYS A 90 -4.01 -3.59 10.01
CA CYS A 90 -5.44 -3.34 10.23
C CYS A 90 -6.31 -4.59 10.05
N ARG A 91 -5.75 -5.77 9.75
CA ARG A 91 -6.53 -6.99 9.58
C ARG A 91 -6.97 -7.53 10.93
N VAL A 92 -8.13 -7.06 11.39
CA VAL A 92 -8.69 -7.45 12.70
C VAL A 92 -9.67 -8.62 12.59
N ASP A 93 -9.21 -9.74 12.05
CA ASP A 93 -10.03 -10.94 11.76
C ASP A 93 -10.96 -10.77 10.52
N ARG A 94 -11.59 -11.85 10.06
CA ARG A 94 -12.32 -12.02 8.76
C ARG A 94 -13.39 -10.95 8.45
N GLY A 95 -13.75 -10.07 9.39
CA GLY A 95 -14.86 -9.12 9.28
C GLY A 95 -14.53 -7.62 9.28
N ASN A 96 -13.37 -7.17 9.79
CA ASN A 96 -13.14 -5.76 10.13
C ASN A 96 -11.98 -5.13 9.35
N TRP A 97 -12.16 -5.00 8.04
CA TRP A 97 -11.24 -4.26 7.18
C TRP A 97 -11.36 -2.76 7.43
N MET A 98 -10.21 -2.13 7.67
CA MET A 98 -10.05 -0.67 7.58
C MET A 98 -9.45 -0.38 6.22
N VAL A 99 -10.25 0.21 5.33
CA VAL A 99 -9.81 0.57 3.98
C VAL A 99 -9.41 2.04 3.98
N PRO A 100 -8.20 2.40 3.56
CA PRO A 100 -7.80 3.81 3.46
C PRO A 100 -8.80 4.60 2.61
N ARG A 101 -9.17 5.81 3.05
CA ARG A 101 -10.16 6.63 2.36
C ARG A 101 -9.66 7.09 0.99
N ASP A 102 -8.39 7.46 0.90
CA ASP A 102 -7.66 7.81 -0.32
C ASP A 102 -7.77 6.72 -1.39
N GLU A 103 -7.69 5.44 -1.01
CA GLU A 103 -7.89 4.33 -1.94
C GLU A 103 -9.33 4.27 -2.48
N ILE A 104 -10.33 4.53 -1.62
CA ILE A 104 -11.73 4.57 -2.04
C ILE A 104 -12.01 5.79 -2.92
N ASP A 105 -11.39 6.92 -2.62
CA ASP A 105 -11.50 8.13 -3.41
C ASP A 105 -10.83 7.95 -4.78
N ARG A 106 -9.66 7.28 -4.85
CA ARG A 106 -8.99 6.89 -6.10
C ARG A 106 -9.92 6.09 -7.01
N LEU A 107 -10.57 5.05 -6.47
CA LEU A 107 -11.50 4.23 -7.25
C LEU A 107 -12.82 4.95 -7.58
N SER A 108 -13.20 5.94 -6.78
CA SER A 108 -14.37 6.78 -7.04
C SER A 108 -14.10 7.85 -8.09
N ASN A 109 -12.84 8.18 -8.35
CA ASN A 109 -12.39 9.25 -9.23
C ASN A 109 -11.34 8.73 -10.23
N LEU A 110 -11.63 7.60 -10.87
CA LEU A 110 -10.82 7.10 -11.99
C LEU A 110 -10.74 8.15 -13.10
N SER A 111 -9.58 8.24 -13.73
CA SER A 111 -9.34 9.13 -14.87
C SER A 111 -10.31 8.80 -16.01
N ILE A 112 -10.84 9.85 -16.62
CA ILE A 112 -11.71 9.76 -17.79
C ILE A 112 -10.87 10.15 -19.01
N ASP A 113 -10.98 9.37 -20.08
CA ASP A 113 -10.44 9.72 -21.39
C ASP A 113 -11.32 10.82 -22.01
N GLU A 114 -10.92 12.09 -21.85
CA GLU A 114 -11.68 13.26 -22.31
C GLU A 114 -11.70 13.38 -23.85
N ASP A 115 -10.75 12.75 -24.54
CA ASP A 115 -10.68 12.76 -26.01
C ASP A 115 -11.63 11.74 -26.66
N TYR A 116 -12.23 10.85 -25.86
CA TYR A 116 -13.15 9.85 -26.36
C TYR A 116 -14.54 10.44 -26.65
N ILE A 117 -14.99 10.33 -27.90
CA ILE A 117 -16.35 10.72 -28.29
C ILE A 117 -17.34 9.66 -27.81
N VAL A 118 -18.04 9.95 -26.72
CA VAL A 118 -18.98 9.02 -26.10
C VAL A 118 -20.15 8.71 -27.02
N ASN A 119 -20.29 7.44 -27.39
CA ASN A 119 -21.45 6.91 -28.10
C ASN A 119 -22.25 5.97 -27.18
N GLU A 120 -23.50 6.31 -26.89
CA GLU A 120 -24.38 5.52 -26.02
C GLU A 120 -24.58 4.08 -26.54
N ASN A 121 -24.55 3.89 -27.86
CA ASN A 121 -24.72 2.58 -28.48
C ASN A 121 -23.46 1.73 -28.40
N GLU A 122 -22.30 2.31 -28.12
CA GLU A 122 -21.00 1.63 -28.06
C GLU A 122 -20.41 1.59 -26.66
N THR A 123 -21.10 2.15 -25.67
CA THR A 123 -20.65 2.17 -24.28
C THR A 123 -21.55 1.36 -23.35
N TRP A 124 -20.97 0.87 -22.26
CA TRP A 124 -21.69 0.29 -21.14
C TRP A 124 -21.36 1.04 -19.85
N THR A 125 -22.35 1.13 -18.96
CA THR A 125 -22.05 1.47 -17.57
C THR A 125 -21.29 0.32 -16.92
N MET A 126 -20.37 0.66 -16.02
CA MET A 126 -19.70 -0.32 -15.18
C MET A 126 -20.71 -1.11 -14.36
N ALA A 127 -21.84 -0.53 -13.94
CA ALA A 127 -22.92 -1.31 -13.33
C ALA A 127 -23.42 -2.44 -14.23
N HIS A 128 -23.61 -2.19 -15.53
CA HIS A 128 -24.00 -3.20 -16.51
C HIS A 128 -22.93 -4.28 -16.64
N VAL A 129 -21.67 -3.89 -16.86
CA VAL A 129 -20.52 -4.81 -16.96
C VAL A 129 -20.41 -5.69 -15.70
N LEU A 130 -20.45 -5.06 -14.53
CA LEU A 130 -20.33 -5.72 -13.25
C LEU A 130 -21.50 -6.67 -12.96
N ARG A 131 -22.71 -6.35 -13.41
CA ARG A 131 -23.91 -7.18 -13.18
C ARG A 131 -24.01 -8.35 -14.15
N HIS A 132 -23.73 -8.13 -15.42
CA HIS A 132 -24.03 -9.09 -16.48
C HIS A 132 -22.81 -9.85 -16.99
N LEU A 133 -21.63 -9.22 -17.03
CA LEU A 133 -20.41 -9.81 -17.58
C LEU A 133 -19.50 -10.37 -16.48
N CYS A 134 -19.46 -9.74 -15.31
CA CYS A 134 -18.58 -10.12 -14.20
C CYS A 134 -19.23 -11.08 -13.19
N ARG A 135 -20.00 -12.07 -13.63
CA ARG A 135 -20.66 -13.03 -12.72
C ARG A 135 -19.65 -13.88 -11.94
N ALA A 136 -18.56 -14.30 -12.59
CA ALA A 136 -17.45 -14.98 -11.95
C ALA A 136 -16.51 -13.98 -11.24
N ASN A 137 -15.94 -14.39 -10.10
CA ASN A 137 -14.97 -13.59 -9.36
C ASN A 137 -13.74 -13.26 -10.20
N ASP A 138 -13.26 -14.21 -11.02
CA ASP A 138 -12.07 -14.02 -11.83
C ASP A 138 -12.29 -12.97 -12.92
N THR A 139 -13.42 -13.02 -13.61
CA THR A 139 -13.80 -11.99 -14.60
C THR A 139 -13.92 -10.61 -13.96
N PHE A 140 -14.52 -10.53 -12.76
CA PHE A 140 -14.57 -9.28 -12.00
C PHE A 140 -13.17 -8.72 -11.74
N LEU A 141 -12.23 -9.56 -11.27
CA LEU A 141 -10.86 -9.15 -10.99
C LEU A 141 -10.10 -8.74 -12.25
N VAL A 142 -10.34 -9.40 -13.38
CA VAL A 142 -9.72 -9.05 -14.68
C VAL A 142 -10.20 -7.68 -15.15
N VAL A 143 -11.50 -7.42 -15.13
CA VAL A 143 -12.04 -6.11 -15.52
C VAL A 143 -11.53 -5.01 -14.60
N MET A 144 -11.54 -5.23 -13.28
CA MET A 144 -11.05 -4.23 -12.33
C MET A 144 -9.55 -3.97 -12.48
N ARG A 145 -8.74 -4.99 -12.79
CA ARG A 145 -7.33 -4.79 -13.12
C ARG A 145 -7.16 -3.93 -14.35
N ALA A 146 -7.86 -4.26 -15.44
CA ALA A 146 -7.75 -3.53 -16.69
C ALA A 146 -8.14 -2.05 -16.53
N VAL A 147 -9.18 -1.77 -15.74
CA VAL A 147 -9.56 -0.40 -15.42
C VAL A 147 -8.48 0.32 -14.61
N LEU A 148 -7.96 -0.31 -13.56
CA LEU A 148 -6.96 0.30 -12.68
C LEU A 148 -5.59 0.47 -13.35
N SER A 149 -5.25 -0.36 -14.34
CA SER A 149 -4.03 -0.24 -15.13
C SER A 149 -4.17 0.66 -16.36
N GLY A 150 -5.39 1.15 -16.66
CA GLY A 150 -5.69 1.94 -17.86
C GLY A 150 -5.83 1.11 -19.15
N GLN A 151 -5.72 -0.21 -19.10
CA GLN A 151 -5.98 -1.09 -20.25
C GLN A 151 -7.45 -1.08 -20.71
N LEU A 152 -8.38 -0.84 -19.78
CA LEU A 152 -9.78 -0.57 -20.09
C LEU A 152 -10.09 0.87 -19.69
N ARG A 153 -10.30 1.72 -20.68
CA ARG A 153 -10.46 3.15 -20.45
C ARG A 153 -11.85 3.47 -19.92
N CYS A 154 -11.90 4.35 -18.92
CA CYS A 154 -13.16 4.99 -18.54
C CYS A 154 -13.37 6.17 -19.48
N VAL A 155 -14.46 6.18 -20.23
CA VAL A 155 -14.72 7.19 -21.27
C VAL A 155 -15.78 8.23 -20.86
N GLY A 156 -16.33 8.09 -19.67
CA GLY A 156 -17.30 9.05 -19.14
C GLY A 156 -17.94 8.58 -17.84
N ARG A 157 -18.97 9.31 -17.39
CA ARG A 157 -19.80 8.94 -16.23
C ARG A 157 -21.28 9.09 -16.53
N ALA A 158 -22.05 8.09 -16.17
CA ALA A 158 -23.51 8.11 -16.24
C ALA A 158 -24.09 9.03 -15.16
N ILE A 159 -25.00 9.91 -15.59
CA ILE A 159 -25.70 10.86 -14.71
C ILE A 159 -26.55 10.09 -13.69
N GLY A 160 -26.57 10.57 -12.44
CA GLY A 160 -27.37 9.99 -11.35
C GLY A 160 -26.79 8.71 -10.73
N MET A 161 -25.68 8.19 -11.26
CA MET A 161 -24.97 7.05 -10.69
C MET A 161 -23.76 7.51 -9.86
N ARG A 162 -23.30 6.67 -8.94
CA ARG A 162 -22.16 6.95 -8.05
C ARG A 162 -21.13 5.82 -8.03
N GLY A 163 -19.94 6.14 -7.54
CA GLY A 163 -18.85 5.19 -7.36
C GLY A 163 -18.37 4.60 -8.69
N ILE A 164 -17.85 3.37 -8.63
CA ILE A 164 -17.30 2.66 -9.80
C ILE A 164 -18.41 2.35 -10.81
N CYS A 165 -19.62 2.07 -10.32
CA CYS A 165 -20.77 1.72 -11.15
C CYS A 165 -21.17 2.82 -12.15
N ALA A 166 -20.79 4.08 -11.89
CA ALA A 166 -21.12 5.22 -12.74
C ALA A 166 -20.24 5.35 -13.99
N PHE A 167 -19.04 4.76 -14.01
CA PHE A 167 -18.14 4.93 -15.15
C PHE A 167 -18.70 4.27 -16.41
N LEU A 168 -18.48 4.90 -17.55
CA LEU A 168 -18.75 4.37 -18.88
C LEU A 168 -17.47 3.75 -19.44
N VAL A 169 -17.60 2.61 -20.09
CA VAL A 169 -16.50 1.89 -20.76
C VAL A 169 -16.95 1.46 -22.15
N ASP A 170 -16.02 1.38 -23.09
CA ASP A 170 -16.28 0.92 -24.46
C ASP A 170 -16.65 -0.57 -24.49
N LYS A 171 -17.66 -0.92 -25.30
CA LYS A 171 -18.17 -2.30 -25.44
C LYS A 171 -17.15 -3.24 -26.06
N ALA A 172 -16.44 -2.80 -27.10
CA ALA A 172 -15.46 -3.61 -27.81
C ALA A 172 -14.23 -3.86 -26.93
N GLU A 173 -13.69 -2.82 -26.28
CA GLU A 173 -12.57 -2.95 -25.33
C GLU A 173 -12.94 -3.87 -24.16
N THR A 174 -14.13 -3.68 -23.57
CA THR A 174 -14.60 -4.53 -22.46
C THR A 174 -14.67 -6.00 -22.87
N LYS A 175 -15.25 -6.29 -24.05
CA LYS A 175 -15.32 -7.66 -24.57
C LYS A 175 -13.94 -8.23 -24.83
N TRP A 176 -13.03 -7.43 -25.40
CA TRP A 176 -11.66 -7.84 -25.68
C TRP A 176 -10.92 -8.20 -24.39
N VAL A 177 -11.00 -7.36 -23.34
CA VAL A 177 -10.38 -7.62 -22.04
C VAL A 177 -10.89 -8.94 -21.44
N ILE A 178 -12.21 -9.16 -21.47
CA ILE A 178 -12.80 -10.38 -20.92
C ILE A 178 -12.41 -11.62 -21.72
N ALA A 179 -12.41 -11.54 -23.06
CA ALA A 179 -12.02 -12.64 -23.93
C ALA A 179 -10.54 -13.03 -23.76
N ASN A 180 -9.69 -12.06 -23.40
CA ASN A 180 -8.26 -12.26 -23.22
C ASN A 180 -7.84 -12.48 -21.75
N ALA A 181 -8.81 -12.71 -20.84
CA ALA A 181 -8.63 -12.88 -19.39
C ALA A 181 -7.66 -14.00 -18.93
N GLY A 182 -7.11 -14.80 -19.84
CA GLY A 182 -6.11 -15.85 -19.55
C GLY A 182 -4.76 -15.66 -20.25
N ARG A 183 -4.59 -14.61 -21.07
CA ARG A 183 -3.28 -14.32 -21.66
C ARG A 183 -2.38 -13.73 -20.57
N LEU A 184 -1.12 -14.17 -20.57
CA LEU A 184 -0.14 -13.55 -19.68
C LEU A 184 0.10 -12.11 -20.16
N PRO A 185 0.14 -11.13 -19.24
CA PRO A 185 0.57 -9.78 -19.56
C PRO A 185 2.00 -9.81 -20.07
N SER A 186 2.29 -9.05 -21.13
CA SER A 186 3.63 -8.94 -21.70
C SER A 186 4.63 -8.26 -20.76
N ASP A 187 4.13 -7.42 -19.85
CA ASP A 187 4.88 -6.67 -18.84
C ASP A 187 4.86 -7.33 -17.45
N GLY A 188 4.32 -8.54 -17.33
CA GLY A 188 4.24 -9.24 -16.06
C GLY A 188 5.59 -9.81 -15.60
N LEU A 189 6.07 -9.36 -14.44
CA LEU A 189 7.30 -9.83 -13.82
C LEU A 189 7.04 -11.03 -12.89
N THR A 190 7.89 -12.05 -12.97
CA THR A 190 7.91 -13.17 -12.01
C THR A 190 8.52 -12.73 -10.68
N ALA A 191 8.32 -13.51 -9.61
CA ALA A 191 8.91 -13.23 -8.30
C ALA A 191 10.44 -13.12 -8.35
N GLU A 192 11.11 -13.90 -9.19
CA GLU A 192 12.56 -13.83 -9.41
C GLU A 192 12.97 -12.52 -10.09
N ALA A 193 12.24 -12.10 -11.12
CA ALA A 193 12.49 -10.83 -11.80
C ALA A 193 12.29 -9.64 -10.86
N VAL A 194 11.22 -9.68 -10.04
CA VAL A 194 10.95 -8.70 -8.98
C VAL A 194 12.10 -8.66 -7.97
N ALA A 195 12.60 -9.82 -7.52
CA ALA A 195 13.69 -9.89 -6.55
C ALA A 195 14.96 -9.20 -7.06
N ARG A 196 15.32 -9.44 -8.34
CA ARG A 196 16.42 -8.76 -9.00
C ARG A 196 16.18 -7.24 -9.10
N ARG A 197 14.98 -6.83 -9.51
CA ARG A 197 14.64 -5.42 -9.71
C ARG A 197 14.64 -4.59 -8.42
N LEU A 198 14.22 -5.20 -7.31
CA LEU A 198 14.24 -4.59 -5.97
C LEU A 198 15.56 -4.80 -5.22
N ALA A 199 16.52 -5.53 -5.81
CA ALA A 199 17.77 -5.94 -5.16
C ALA A 199 17.56 -6.65 -3.80
N ILE A 200 16.57 -7.55 -3.72
CA ILE A 200 16.24 -8.36 -2.55
C ILE A 200 16.39 -9.85 -2.83
N LYS A 201 16.38 -10.66 -1.76
CA LYS A 201 16.37 -12.13 -1.90
C LYS A 201 15.02 -12.59 -2.46
N GLU A 202 15.02 -13.63 -3.30
CA GLU A 202 13.79 -14.18 -3.89
C GLU A 202 12.74 -14.57 -2.85
N GLU A 203 13.17 -15.20 -1.75
CA GLU A 203 12.28 -15.56 -0.65
C GLU A 203 11.52 -14.34 -0.08
N VAL A 204 12.16 -13.16 -0.07
CA VAL A 204 11.52 -11.91 0.38
C VAL A 204 10.51 -11.44 -0.67
N ALA A 205 10.85 -11.49 -1.96
CA ALA A 205 9.91 -11.16 -3.03
C ALA A 205 8.67 -12.08 -2.99
N TYR A 206 8.86 -13.39 -2.87
CA TYR A 206 7.78 -14.35 -2.68
C TYR A 206 6.94 -14.05 -1.44
N HIS A 207 7.57 -13.64 -0.35
CA HIS A 207 6.84 -13.26 0.86
C HIS A 207 6.01 -11.99 0.67
N LEU A 208 6.56 -10.94 0.06
CA LEU A 208 5.85 -9.70 -0.25
C LEU A 208 4.65 -9.93 -1.17
N ILE A 209 4.80 -10.79 -2.18
CA ILE A 209 3.74 -11.17 -3.11
C ILE A 209 2.63 -11.98 -2.40
N ARG A 210 3.02 -12.97 -1.58
CA ARG A 210 2.06 -13.84 -0.87
C ARG A 210 1.32 -13.13 0.27
N SER A 211 2.02 -12.25 0.99
CA SER A 211 1.44 -11.41 2.04
C SER A 211 0.56 -10.30 1.47
N GLY A 212 0.72 -10.00 0.17
CA GLY A 212 -0.05 -8.97 -0.50
C GLY A 212 0.51 -7.56 -0.39
N ILE A 213 1.65 -7.41 0.29
CA ILE A 213 2.33 -6.12 0.43
C ILE A 213 2.82 -5.62 -0.94
N LEU A 214 3.25 -6.55 -1.79
CA LEU A 214 3.49 -6.28 -3.21
C LEU A 214 2.30 -6.82 -4.03
N GLY A 215 1.59 -5.92 -4.71
CA GLY A 215 0.43 -6.27 -5.54
C GLY A 215 0.78 -7.26 -6.65
N SER A 216 -0.03 -8.30 -6.82
CA SER A 216 0.16 -9.30 -7.88
C SER A 216 -1.16 -9.79 -8.47
N ALA A 217 -1.07 -10.35 -9.66
CA ALA A 217 -2.17 -10.98 -10.37
C ALA A 217 -1.90 -12.47 -10.58
N LYS A 218 -2.93 -13.28 -10.35
CA LYS A 218 -2.89 -14.72 -10.58
C LYS A 218 -3.39 -15.02 -11.99
N TYR A 219 -2.59 -15.77 -12.75
CA TYR A 219 -2.91 -16.20 -14.10
C TYR A 219 -2.85 -17.73 -14.16
N ARG A 220 -3.73 -18.34 -14.95
CA ARG A 220 -3.62 -19.77 -15.28
C ARG A 220 -2.96 -19.92 -16.64
N GLN A 221 -1.82 -20.61 -16.68
CA GLN A 221 -1.16 -21.01 -17.91
C GLN A 221 -0.93 -22.52 -17.88
N ASN A 222 -1.42 -23.23 -18.91
CA ASN A 222 -1.25 -24.69 -19.05
C ASN A 222 -1.60 -25.48 -17.77
N GLY A 223 -2.70 -25.09 -17.10
CA GLY A 223 -3.15 -25.71 -15.84
C GLY A 223 -2.38 -25.31 -14.58
N ARG A 224 -1.26 -24.58 -14.70
CA ARG A 224 -0.49 -24.05 -13.57
C ARG A 224 -0.93 -22.63 -13.23
N MET A 225 -0.97 -22.33 -11.94
CA MET A 225 -1.22 -20.97 -11.44
C MET A 225 0.10 -20.22 -11.36
N LEU A 226 0.21 -19.10 -12.07
CA LEU A 226 1.33 -18.16 -12.03
C LEU A 226 0.91 -16.90 -11.28
N GLN A 227 1.83 -16.28 -10.56
CA GLN A 227 1.66 -14.94 -10.00
C GLN A 227 2.64 -13.99 -10.66
N LEU A 228 2.11 -12.92 -11.25
CA LEU A 228 2.90 -11.88 -11.90
C LEU A 228 2.64 -10.51 -11.26
N VAL A 229 3.68 -9.69 -11.22
CA VAL A 229 3.67 -8.31 -10.73
C VAL A 229 3.83 -7.39 -11.95
N SER A 230 2.95 -6.41 -12.10
CA SER A 230 3.11 -5.38 -13.15
C SER A 230 4.14 -4.33 -12.71
N GLU A 231 4.72 -3.61 -13.67
CA GLU A 231 5.64 -2.50 -13.38
C GLU A 231 4.94 -1.43 -12.51
N ALA A 232 3.66 -1.15 -12.76
CA ALA A 232 2.88 -0.21 -11.95
C ALA A 232 2.80 -0.61 -10.46
N ASN A 233 2.55 -1.89 -10.18
CA ASN A 233 2.52 -2.38 -8.79
C ASN A 233 3.91 -2.30 -8.14
N LEU A 234 4.97 -2.46 -8.93
CA LEU A 234 6.33 -2.36 -8.44
C LEU A 234 6.69 -0.91 -8.08
N HIS A 235 6.36 0.03 -8.96
CA HIS A 235 6.53 1.46 -8.71
C HIS A 235 5.77 1.92 -7.47
N GLU A 236 4.49 1.54 -7.35
CA GLU A 236 3.67 1.86 -6.18
C GLU A 236 4.25 1.27 -4.88
N PHE A 237 4.82 0.07 -4.95
CA PHE A 237 5.53 -0.53 -3.82
C PHE A 237 6.78 0.29 -3.44
N GLU A 238 7.61 0.69 -4.41
CA GLU A 238 8.81 1.50 -4.17
C GLU A 238 8.48 2.89 -3.61
N GLU A 239 7.38 3.50 -4.04
CA GLU A 239 6.86 4.77 -3.53
C GLU A 239 6.32 4.67 -2.10
N ARG A 240 5.69 3.55 -1.75
CA ARG A 240 5.01 3.41 -0.45
C ARG A 240 5.89 2.80 0.62
N TYR A 241 6.76 1.88 0.26
CA TYR A 241 7.57 1.10 1.18
C TYR A 241 9.05 1.39 1.04
N VAL A 242 9.78 1.17 2.12
CA VAL A 242 11.24 1.21 2.12
C VAL A 242 11.78 0.12 3.04
N SER A 243 12.86 -0.54 2.59
CA SER A 243 13.51 -1.59 3.37
C SER A 243 14.33 -0.99 4.52
N LEU A 244 14.43 -1.70 5.64
CA LEU A 244 15.31 -1.32 6.74
C LEU A 244 16.78 -1.21 6.32
N VAL A 245 17.21 -2.05 5.37
CA VAL A 245 18.58 -2.02 4.83
C VAL A 245 18.83 -0.68 4.13
N SER A 246 17.90 -0.23 3.29
CA SER A 246 18.00 1.06 2.60
C SER A 246 18.00 2.24 3.59
N ILE A 247 17.21 2.17 4.67
CA ILE A 247 17.23 3.18 5.73
C ILE A 247 18.59 3.19 6.44
N ALA A 248 19.09 2.02 6.84
CA ALA A 248 20.35 1.89 7.56
C ALA A 248 21.54 2.42 6.73
N MET A 249 21.58 2.10 5.43
CA MET A 249 22.58 2.62 4.50
C MET A 249 22.52 4.14 4.38
N ARG A 250 21.32 4.72 4.21
CA ARG A 250 21.14 6.17 4.09
C ARG A 250 21.61 6.93 5.33
N HIS A 251 21.49 6.33 6.51
CA HIS A 251 21.90 6.90 7.80
C HIS A 251 23.27 6.40 8.28
N ALA A 252 24.04 5.73 7.43
CA ALA A 252 25.37 5.18 7.74
C ALA A 252 25.41 4.40 9.08
N THR A 253 24.39 3.58 9.33
CA THR A 253 24.24 2.84 10.58
C THR A 253 23.96 1.36 10.33
N SER A 254 24.00 0.54 11.38
CA SER A 254 23.64 -0.87 11.27
C SER A 254 22.12 -1.06 11.22
N THR A 255 21.65 -2.14 10.62
CA THR A 255 20.21 -2.45 10.55
C THR A 255 19.59 -2.59 11.94
N GLN A 256 20.32 -3.15 12.91
CA GLN A 256 19.86 -3.28 14.29
C GLN A 256 19.74 -1.93 15.00
N ALA A 257 20.70 -1.02 14.77
CA ALA A 257 20.66 0.33 15.29
C ALA A 257 19.50 1.13 14.66
N ALA A 258 19.34 1.05 13.34
CA ALA A 258 18.21 1.67 12.64
C ALA A 258 16.86 1.15 13.15
N LEU A 259 16.72 -0.17 13.35
CA LEU A 259 15.49 -0.76 13.88
C LEU A 259 15.18 -0.29 15.30
N SER A 260 16.20 -0.26 16.16
CA SER A 260 16.07 0.24 17.54
C SER A 260 15.70 1.72 17.57
N TRP A 261 16.33 2.52 16.72
CA TRP A 261 16.06 3.95 16.59
C TRP A 261 14.62 4.22 16.11
N LEU A 262 14.18 3.56 15.03
CA LEU A 262 12.81 3.67 14.52
C LEU A 262 11.80 3.21 15.58
N GLY A 263 12.08 2.10 16.27
CA GLY A 263 11.23 1.59 17.35
C GLY A 263 11.11 2.57 18.52
N LYS A 264 12.20 3.23 18.92
CA LYS A 264 12.17 4.29 19.95
C LYS A 264 11.36 5.51 19.49
N GLY A 265 11.39 5.82 18.19
CA GLY A 265 10.58 6.85 17.56
C GLY A 265 9.10 6.48 17.35
N GLY A 266 8.69 5.24 17.70
CA GLY A 266 7.32 4.75 17.50
C GLY A 266 6.99 4.33 16.07
N THR A 267 7.99 4.24 15.19
CA THR A 267 7.85 3.77 13.81
C THR A 267 8.04 2.26 13.76
N HIS A 268 7.02 1.53 13.27
CA HIS A 268 6.99 0.07 13.27
C HIS A 268 6.98 -0.50 11.84
N PRO A 269 7.67 -1.63 11.62
CA PRO A 269 7.65 -2.29 10.32
C PRO A 269 6.26 -2.84 10.00
N VAL A 270 5.95 -2.91 8.70
CA VAL A 270 4.74 -3.56 8.17
C VAL A 270 4.93 -5.06 8.03
N THR A 271 6.15 -5.48 7.69
CA THR A 271 6.58 -6.89 7.55
C THR A 271 8.00 -7.02 8.04
N GLY A 272 8.39 -8.22 8.47
CA GLY A 272 9.74 -8.53 8.92
C GLY A 272 9.82 -9.76 9.82
N PRO A 273 11.04 -10.15 10.23
CA PRO A 273 11.29 -11.39 10.97
C PRO A 273 10.42 -11.55 12.22
N SER A 274 10.24 -10.47 13.00
CA SER A 274 9.43 -10.48 14.22
C SER A 274 7.94 -10.18 14.01
N ILE A 275 7.52 -9.85 12.78
CA ILE A 275 6.13 -9.45 12.46
C ILE A 275 5.37 -10.61 11.82
N ASP A 276 5.92 -11.14 10.74
CA ASP A 276 5.24 -12.12 9.89
C ASP A 276 6.20 -13.19 9.33
N GLY A 277 7.44 -13.23 9.82
CA GLY A 277 8.47 -14.18 9.42
C GLY A 277 9.19 -13.84 8.11
N SER A 278 8.93 -12.67 7.50
CA SER A 278 9.73 -12.18 6.37
C SER A 278 11.21 -12.07 6.75
N ARG A 279 12.15 -12.27 5.83
CA ARG A 279 13.60 -12.13 6.14
C ARG A 279 14.08 -10.68 6.18
N GLN A 280 13.25 -9.73 5.75
CA GLN A 280 13.59 -8.31 5.71
C GLN A 280 12.46 -7.46 6.26
N TYR A 281 12.83 -6.43 7.01
CA TYR A 281 11.88 -5.44 7.51
C TYR A 281 11.57 -4.40 6.43
N PHE A 282 10.28 -4.15 6.19
CA PHE A 282 9.81 -3.02 5.37
C PHE A 282 8.92 -2.11 6.19
N PHE A 283 9.04 -0.82 5.93
CA PHE A 283 8.31 0.25 6.60
C PHE A 283 7.51 1.07 5.58
N LEU A 284 6.41 1.66 6.01
CA LEU A 284 5.75 2.71 5.23
C LEU A 284 6.62 3.96 5.24
N ARG A 285 6.82 4.58 4.08
CA ARG A 285 7.54 5.86 3.98
C ARG A 285 6.83 6.99 4.72
N SER A 286 5.50 6.95 4.79
CA SER A 286 4.69 7.88 5.60
C SER A 286 5.05 7.83 7.09
N ASP A 287 5.39 6.65 7.60
CA ASP A 287 5.68 6.44 9.02
C ASP A 287 7.11 6.88 9.39
N ILE A 288 8.01 6.99 8.39
CA ILE A 288 9.39 7.45 8.58
C ILE A 288 9.48 8.97 8.49
N SER A 289 8.81 9.58 7.51
CA SER A 289 8.77 11.05 7.36
C SER A 289 8.18 11.73 8.60
N ALA A 290 7.12 11.16 9.18
CA ALA A 290 6.54 11.64 10.43
C ALA A 290 7.49 11.49 11.65
N GLY A 291 8.30 10.43 11.70
CA GLY A 291 9.28 10.20 12.77
C GLY A 291 10.46 11.19 12.72
N LEU A 292 10.86 11.62 11.52
CA LEU A 292 11.96 12.56 11.32
C LEU A 292 11.60 14.00 11.73
N SER A 293 10.36 14.45 11.51
CA SER A 293 9.93 15.80 11.92
C SER A 293 9.94 16.00 13.44
N THR A 294 9.83 14.92 14.22
CA THR A 294 9.76 15.00 15.69
C THR A 294 11.14 15.05 16.35
N THR A 295 12.22 14.84 15.60
CA THR A 295 13.58 14.67 16.16
C THR A 295 14.56 15.79 15.75
N SER A 296 14.13 16.76 14.93
CA SER A 296 14.99 17.86 14.44
C SER A 296 15.47 18.87 15.49
N THR A 297 15.13 18.73 16.78
CA THR A 297 15.57 19.69 17.81
C THR A 297 16.85 19.26 18.56
N CYS A 298 17.40 18.06 18.34
CA CYS A 298 18.51 17.55 19.19
C CYS A 298 19.82 17.18 18.47
N LEU A 299 19.99 17.46 17.18
CA LEU A 299 21.24 17.14 16.45
C LEU A 299 21.77 18.31 15.60
N GLN A 300 21.66 19.54 16.10
CA GLN A 300 22.48 20.67 15.63
C GLN A 300 23.48 21.04 16.72
N GLY A 301 24.65 20.43 16.64
CA GLY A 301 25.72 20.64 17.59
C GLY A 301 26.89 19.70 17.36
N HIS A 302 27.43 19.64 16.14
CA HIS A 302 28.88 19.52 15.94
C HIS A 302 29.27 19.78 14.47
N LEU A 303 29.59 21.05 14.25
CA LEU A 303 30.63 21.63 13.41
C LEU A 303 31.66 20.66 12.80
N PHE A 304 31.89 20.77 11.49
CA PHE A 304 33.23 20.95 10.90
C PHE A 304 33.09 21.81 9.63
N ASP A 305 33.40 23.09 9.78
CA ASP A 305 33.94 23.94 8.71
C ASP A 305 35.30 23.40 8.29
N VAL A 306 35.54 23.30 6.98
CA VAL A 306 36.85 23.53 6.39
C VAL A 306 36.62 24.24 5.04
N ASP A 307 36.94 25.53 5.03
CA ASP A 307 37.20 26.35 3.86
C ASP A 307 38.21 25.70 2.91
N SER A 308 38.02 25.85 1.60
CA SER A 308 39.12 26.19 0.68
C SER A 308 38.58 26.66 -0.66
N ASP A 309 38.41 27.97 -0.77
CA ASP A 309 38.57 28.70 -2.03
C ASP A 309 40.07 28.80 -2.34
N ALA A 310 40.48 28.34 -3.52
CA ALA A 310 41.71 28.79 -4.17
C ALA A 310 41.60 28.64 -5.70
N ALA A 311 41.26 29.74 -6.35
CA ALA A 311 41.42 29.95 -7.78
C ALA A 311 42.89 30.31 -8.11
N GLY A 312 43.40 29.84 -9.25
CA GLY A 312 44.60 30.36 -9.91
C GLY A 312 45.17 29.45 -11.01
N PRO A 313 45.74 29.98 -12.13
CA PRO A 313 45.30 29.58 -13.48
C PRO A 313 46.36 28.99 -14.44
N LEU A 314 45.82 28.43 -15.54
CA LEU A 314 46.32 28.33 -16.94
C LEU A 314 47.80 28.08 -17.25
N ARG A 315 48.08 26.98 -17.98
CA ARG A 315 49.01 26.97 -19.14
C ARG A 315 48.54 26.01 -20.24
N THR A 316 48.44 26.57 -21.44
CA THR A 316 48.27 25.96 -22.76
C THR A 316 49.58 25.39 -23.30
N THR A 317 49.54 24.25 -24.00
CA THR A 317 50.35 23.94 -25.21
C THR A 317 49.84 22.69 -25.94
N THR A 318 49.30 22.90 -27.13
CA THR A 318 49.56 22.25 -28.44
C THR A 318 49.92 20.76 -28.59
N GLU A 319 49.25 20.14 -29.59
CA GLU A 319 49.69 19.12 -30.57
C GLU A 319 50.13 17.73 -30.02
N HIS A 320 49.70 16.56 -30.52
CA HIS A 320 49.70 16.11 -31.91
C HIS A 320 48.93 14.77 -32.08
N VAL A 321 48.42 14.60 -33.30
CA VAL A 321 47.95 13.40 -34.03
C VAL A 321 48.72 12.09 -33.75
N LYS A 322 47.99 11.01 -33.43
CA LYS A 322 47.83 9.79 -34.27
C LYS A 322 46.79 8.84 -33.67
#